data_AF-A0A0F0FX85-F1
#
_entry.id   AF-A0A0F0FX85-F1
#
_cell.length_a   1.000
_cell.length_b   1.000
_cell.length_c   1.000
_cell.angle_alpha   90.00
_cell.angle_beta   90.00
_cell.angle_gamma   90.00
#
_symmetry.space_group_name_H-M   'P 1'
#
loop_
_entity.id
_entity.type
_entity.pdbx_description
1 polymer ?
#
loop_
_entity_poly.entity_id
_entity_poly.type
_entity_poly.pdbx_seq_one_letter_code
_entity_poly.pdbx_strand_id
1 'polypeptide(L)'
;MNKVATPSNFLCTLPGQGKGIAYHVAVSFLDSSHPTGVRFTSFVGDGRRSFGVQAREAALSGTAVDSFEALCRLAIGQAIRDNLYDKAGEGDFVLDLDAEPWEGELRPVGSRVGASVPRMRFPG
;
A
#
# COMPACT_ATOMS: atom_id res chain seq x y z
N MET A 1 -9.28 13.91 -21.08
CA MET A 1 -8.55 13.92 -19.79
C MET A 1 -8.12 12.50 -19.47
N ASN A 2 -6.85 12.18 -19.66
CA ASN A 2 -6.31 10.88 -19.26
C ASN A 2 -6.32 10.84 -17.74
N LYS A 3 -7.31 10.16 -17.16
CA LYS A 3 -7.35 9.84 -15.74
C LYS A 3 -6.18 8.87 -15.51
N VAL A 4 -5.00 9.40 -15.25
CA VAL A 4 -3.86 8.60 -14.78
C VAL A 4 -4.40 7.93 -13.52
N ALA A 5 -4.63 6.61 -13.59
CA ALA A 5 -5.11 5.87 -12.45
C ALA A 5 -4.03 6.00 -11.38
N THR A 6 -4.31 6.78 -10.34
CA THR A 6 -3.40 6.92 -9.21
C THR A 6 -3.13 5.51 -8.69
N PRO A 7 -1.87 5.05 -8.66
CA PRO A 7 -1.57 3.69 -8.24
C PRO A 7 -2.10 3.50 -6.82
N SER A 8 -2.98 2.51 -6.65
CA SER A 8 -3.53 2.13 -5.34
C SER A 8 -2.71 1.02 -4.68
N ASN A 9 -1.73 0.47 -5.39
CA ASN A 9 -0.96 -0.69 -4.97
C ASN A 9 0.53 -0.35 -5.07
N PHE A 10 1.28 -0.75 -4.06
CA PHE A 10 2.69 -0.43 -3.88
C PHE A 10 3.42 -1.64 -3.29
N LEU A 11 4.74 -1.66 -3.44
CA LEU A 11 5.66 -2.60 -2.81
C LEU A 11 6.59 -1.79 -1.93
N CYS A 12 6.77 -2.23 -0.70
CA CYS A 12 7.77 -1.72 0.22
C CYS A 12 8.58 -2.87 0.80
N THR A 13 9.79 -2.57 1.25
CA THR A 13 10.59 -3.53 2.03
C THR A 13 10.65 -3.05 3.47
N LEU A 14 10.07 -3.83 4.38
CA LEU A 14 10.09 -3.55 5.81
C LEU A 14 11.31 -4.22 6.47
N PRO A 15 11.91 -3.63 7.52
CA PRO A 15 13.02 -4.23 8.25
C PRO A 15 12.54 -5.43 9.10
N GLY A 16 12.30 -6.58 8.47
CA GLY A 16 11.87 -7.82 9.13
C GLY A 16 12.97 -8.89 9.14
N GLN A 17 12.98 -9.70 10.20
CA GLN A 17 13.74 -10.95 10.39
C GLN A 17 15.18 -10.96 9.79
N GLY A 18 15.92 -9.86 9.95
CA GLY A 18 17.34 -9.76 9.59
C GLY A 18 17.71 -9.59 8.11
N LYS A 19 16.77 -9.75 7.15
CA LYS A 19 17.03 -9.54 5.70
C LYS A 19 16.11 -8.55 5.00
N GLY A 20 15.13 -8.00 5.70
CA GLY A 20 14.09 -7.18 5.10
C GLY A 20 13.04 -8.04 4.39
N ILE A 21 11.78 -7.74 4.61
CA ILE A 21 10.65 -8.50 4.07
C ILE A 21 9.91 -7.60 3.09
N ALA A 22 9.71 -8.10 1.86
CA ALA A 22 8.93 -7.39 0.86
C ALA A 22 7.43 -7.55 1.15
N TYR A 23 6.75 -6.42 1.34
CA TYR A 23 5.31 -6.36 1.52
C TYR A 23 4.66 -5.68 0.33
N HIS A 24 3.61 -6.32 -0.17
CA HIS A 24 2.67 -5.71 -1.09
C HIS A 24 1.64 -4.90 -0.28
N VAL A 25 1.57 -3.62 -0.55
CA VAL A 25 0.78 -2.61 0.16
C VAL A 25 -0.32 -2.14 -0.78
N ALA A 26 -1.58 -2.47 -0.48
CA ALA A 26 -2.72 -2.12 -1.32
C ALA A 26 -3.72 -1.27 -0.54
N VAL A 27 -4.08 -0.11 -1.06
CA VAL A 27 -5.15 0.71 -0.49
C VAL A 27 -6.46 -0.06 -0.60
N SER A 28 -7.14 -0.22 0.53
CA SER A 28 -8.50 -0.76 0.61
C SER A 28 -9.49 0.38 0.44
N PHE A 29 -10.57 0.13 -0.29
CA PHE A 29 -11.63 1.10 -0.57
C PHE A 29 -12.96 0.54 -0.09
N LEU A 30 -13.78 1.35 0.58
CA LEU A 30 -15.19 1.04 0.84
C LEU A 30 -15.97 1.13 -0.47
N ASP A 31 -15.74 2.22 -1.19
CA ASP A 31 -16.39 2.60 -2.44
C ASP A 31 -15.37 3.18 -3.41
N SER A 32 -15.76 3.37 -4.67
CA SER A 32 -14.90 3.93 -5.73
C SER A 32 -14.32 5.32 -5.44
N SER A 33 -14.67 5.97 -4.32
CA SER A 33 -14.11 7.26 -3.90
C SER A 33 -13.76 7.34 -2.42
N HIS A 34 -13.92 6.26 -1.65
CA HIS A 34 -13.69 6.27 -0.19
C HIS A 34 -12.63 5.22 0.18
N PRO A 35 -11.35 5.61 0.31
CA PRO A 35 -10.34 4.73 0.88
C PRO A 35 -10.70 4.42 2.34
N THR A 36 -10.57 3.16 2.75
CA THR A 36 -10.79 2.67 4.13
C THR A 36 -9.49 2.35 4.86
N GLY A 37 -8.37 2.29 4.15
CA GLY A 37 -7.07 2.01 4.74
C GLY A 37 -6.13 1.30 3.78
N VAL A 38 -5.20 0.53 4.32
CA VAL A 38 -4.11 -0.13 3.60
C VAL A 38 -3.99 -1.56 4.05
N ARG A 39 -3.83 -2.49 3.11
CA ARG A 39 -3.60 -3.90 3.37
C ARG A 39 -2.17 -4.27 2.99
N PHE A 40 -1.47 -4.87 3.93
CA PHE A 40 -0.13 -5.38 3.76
C PHE A 40 -0.20 -6.89 3.55
N THR A 41 0.47 -7.38 2.51
CA THR A 41 0.56 -8.80 2.19
C THR A 41 2.01 -9.13 1.84
N SER A 42 2.68 -9.89 2.70
CA SER A 42 3.96 -10.50 2.35
C SER A 42 3.72 -11.85 1.69
N PHE A 43 4.39 -12.04 0.55
CA PHE A 43 4.51 -13.33 -0.14
C PHE A 43 5.90 -13.96 0.08
N VAL A 44 6.75 -13.32 0.89
CA VAL A 44 8.16 -13.69 1.08
C VAL A 44 8.42 -14.01 2.56
N GLY A 45 8.88 -15.23 2.86
CA GLY A 45 9.16 -15.72 4.22
C GLY A 45 8.41 -17.01 4.59
N ASP A 46 8.64 -17.50 5.82
CA ASP A 46 7.97 -18.68 6.38
C ASP A 46 6.52 -18.30 6.75
N GLY A 47 5.60 -18.59 5.84
CA GLY A 47 4.15 -18.34 5.98
C GLY A 47 3.65 -17.04 5.32
N ARG A 48 2.46 -17.11 4.72
CA ARG A 48 1.77 -15.96 4.12
C ARG A 48 1.27 -15.05 5.25
N ARG A 49 1.89 -13.88 5.38
CA ARG A 49 1.61 -12.90 6.42
C ARG A 49 0.87 -11.72 5.81
N SER A 50 -0.35 -11.48 6.26
CA SER A 50 -1.15 -10.33 5.84
C SER A 50 -1.78 -9.65 7.03
N PHE A 51 -1.71 -8.33 7.06
CA PHE A 51 -2.37 -7.50 8.06
C PHE A 51 -2.99 -6.26 7.40
N GLY A 52 -4.06 -5.74 7.99
CA GLY A 52 -4.72 -4.52 7.53
C GLY A 52 -4.37 -3.35 8.44
N VAL A 53 -4.30 -2.13 7.91
CA VAL A 53 -4.24 -0.88 8.65
C VAL A 53 -5.39 -0.02 8.14
N GLN A 54 -6.51 -0.05 8.85
CA GLN A 54 -7.73 0.67 8.52
C GLN A 54 -7.69 2.10 9.06
N ALA A 55 -7.93 3.07 8.20
CA ALA A 55 -8.17 4.43 8.62
C ALA A 55 -9.64 4.61 9.01
N ARG A 56 -9.90 5.41 10.06
CA ARG A 56 -11.27 5.80 10.38
C ARG A 56 -11.78 6.71 9.27
N GLU A 57 -12.98 6.47 8.75
CA GLU A 57 -13.55 7.23 7.62
C GLU A 57 -13.49 8.76 7.84
N ALA A 58 -13.80 9.20 9.06
CA ALA A 58 -13.72 10.60 9.47
C ALA A 58 -12.29 11.20 9.41
N ALA A 59 -11.27 10.37 9.54
CA ALA A 59 -9.88 10.77 9.58
C ALA A 59 -9.33 11.07 8.17
N LEU A 60 -9.83 10.36 7.15
CA LEU A 60 -9.44 10.56 5.74
C LEU A 60 -10.19 11.68 5.05
N SER A 61 -11.42 12.00 5.48
CA SER A 61 -12.16 13.15 4.95
C SER A 61 -11.58 14.50 5.39
N GLY A 62 -10.89 14.55 6.53
CA GLY A 62 -10.37 15.79 7.13
C GLY A 62 -8.86 15.99 7.02
N THR A 63 -8.09 14.92 6.87
CA THR A 63 -6.62 14.99 6.89
C THR A 63 -6.07 14.81 5.49
N ALA A 64 -5.17 15.71 5.13
CA ALA A 64 -4.54 15.91 3.83
C ALA A 64 -3.75 14.68 3.32
N VAL A 65 -4.44 13.57 3.07
CA VAL A 65 -3.88 12.49 2.27
C VAL A 65 -4.09 12.87 0.81
N ASP A 66 -3.31 13.85 0.35
CA ASP A 66 -3.33 14.38 -1.02
C ASP A 66 -3.10 13.28 -2.08
N SER A 67 -2.60 12.11 -1.67
CA SER A 67 -2.33 10.97 -2.54
C SER A 67 -2.34 9.63 -1.80
N PHE A 68 -2.77 8.56 -2.47
CA PHE A 68 -2.71 7.18 -1.97
C PHE A 68 -1.30 6.77 -1.51
N GLU A 69 -0.27 7.32 -2.15
CA GLU A 69 1.13 7.16 -1.75
C GLU A 69 1.42 7.69 -0.34
N ALA A 70 0.91 8.87 0.01
CA ALA A 70 1.09 9.45 1.34
C ALA A 70 0.40 8.58 2.41
N LEU A 71 -0.78 8.04 2.10
CA LEU A 71 -1.50 7.09 2.96
C LEU A 71 -0.65 5.83 3.21
N CYS A 72 -0.11 5.26 2.14
CA CYS A 72 0.77 4.10 2.23
C CYS A 72 2.01 4.40 3.06
N ARG A 73 2.66 5.56 2.87
CA ARG A 73 3.84 5.96 3.66
C ARG A 73 3.53 6.09 5.15
N LEU A 74 2.40 6.69 5.52
CA LEU A 74 1.96 6.77 6.92
C LEU A 74 1.74 5.37 7.51
N ALA A 75 0.99 4.53 6.79
CA ALA A 75 0.71 3.16 7.23
C ALA A 75 1.99 2.32 7.37
N ILE A 76 2.96 2.52 6.48
CA ILE A 76 4.26 1.86 6.55
C ILE A 76 5.07 2.37 7.75
N GLY A 77 5.11 3.69 7.96
CA GLY A 77 5.81 4.29 9.08
C GLY A 77 5.30 3.77 10.42
N GLN A 78 3.97 3.70 10.57
CA GLN A 78 3.33 3.03 11.70
C GLN A 78 3.71 1.55 11.77
N ALA A 79 3.64 0.81 10.66
CA ALA A 79 3.98 -0.61 10.65
C ALA A 79 5.41 -0.88 11.12
N ILE A 80 6.34 0.04 10.86
CA ILE A 80 7.71 -0.01 11.35
C ILE A 80 7.78 0.36 12.83
N ARG A 81 7.17 1.48 13.22
CA ARG A 81 7.14 1.98 14.61
C ARG A 81 6.57 0.94 15.57
N ASP A 82 5.44 0.34 15.22
CA ASP A 82 4.72 -0.65 16.03
C ASP A 82 5.17 -2.10 15.80
N ASN A 83 6.15 -2.31 14.92
CA ASN A 83 6.65 -3.63 14.51
C ASN A 83 5.51 -4.56 14.06
N LEU A 84 4.53 -4.05 13.30
CA LEU A 84 3.36 -4.81 12.84
C LEU A 84 3.76 -5.98 11.92
N TYR A 85 4.90 -5.87 11.23
CA TYR A 85 5.48 -6.96 10.43
C TYR A 85 5.89 -8.18 11.28
N ASP A 86 6.19 -7.97 12.56
CA ASP A 86 6.56 -9.03 13.51
C ASP A 86 5.30 -9.68 14.11
N LYS A 87 4.28 -8.86 14.43
CA LYS A 87 2.95 -9.28 14.92
C LYS A 87 2.02 -9.83 13.83
N ALA A 88 2.59 -10.30 12.72
CA ALA A 88 1.83 -10.70 11.54
C ALA A 88 0.91 -11.89 11.86
N GLY A 89 -0.39 -11.61 11.97
CA GLY A 89 -1.43 -12.57 12.37
C GLY A 89 -2.50 -11.95 13.26
N GLU A 90 -2.21 -10.83 13.91
CA GLU A 90 -3.15 -10.10 14.78
C GLU A 90 -3.91 -8.99 14.03
N GLY A 91 -4.86 -9.38 13.16
CA GLY A 91 -6.00 -8.52 12.77
C GLY A 91 -5.74 -7.23 11.96
N ASP A 92 -6.80 -6.42 11.89
CA ASP A 92 -6.82 -5.11 11.25
C ASP A 92 -6.49 -4.02 12.30
N PHE A 93 -5.39 -3.28 12.08
CA PHE A 93 -4.92 -2.18 12.92
C PHE A 93 -5.59 -0.86 12.54
N VAL A 94 -5.61 0.12 13.44
CA VAL A 94 -6.09 1.47 13.11
C VAL A 94 -4.93 2.32 12.60
N LEU A 95 -5.16 3.08 11.52
CA LEU A 95 -4.20 4.06 11.00
C LEU A 95 -4.14 5.27 11.95
N ASP A 96 -2.94 5.54 12.41
CA ASP A 96 -2.53 6.72 13.14
C ASP A 96 -2.05 7.76 12.11
N LEU A 97 -2.72 8.91 12.07
CA LEU A 97 -2.39 9.99 11.15
C LEU A 97 -1.30 10.93 11.69
N ASP A 98 -0.96 10.81 12.97
CA ASP A 98 0.22 11.41 13.61
C ASP A 98 1.46 10.50 13.46
N ALA A 99 1.31 9.36 12.75
CA ALA A 99 2.45 8.55 12.36
C ALA A 99 3.39 9.33 11.42
N GLU A 100 4.69 9.13 11.60
CA GLU A 100 5.66 9.71 10.68
C GLU A 100 5.60 8.96 9.36
N PRO A 101 5.47 9.68 8.23
CA PRO A 101 5.45 9.03 6.92
C PRO A 101 6.80 8.38 6.67
N TRP A 102 6.78 7.11 6.24
CA TRP A 102 7.99 6.41 5.90
C TRP A 102 8.65 7.00 4.64
N GLU A 103 9.93 7.35 4.75
CA GLU A 103 10.73 7.94 3.66
C GLU A 103 11.45 6.90 2.79
N GLY A 104 11.22 5.60 3.03
CA GLY A 104 11.89 4.55 2.26
C GLY A 104 11.36 4.35 0.85
N GLU A 105 11.93 3.36 0.16
CA GLU A 105 11.60 3.09 -1.23
C GLU A 105 10.21 2.44 -1.37
N LEU A 106 9.25 3.25 -1.83
CA LEU A 106 7.92 2.81 -2.18
C LEU A 106 7.81 2.62 -3.70
N ARG A 107 7.66 1.38 -4.15
CA ARG A 107 7.52 1.06 -5.59
C ARG A 107 6.05 0.89 -5.97
N PRO A 108 5.45 1.75 -6.81
CA PRO A 108 4.08 1.54 -7.27
C PRO A 108 3.96 0.28 -8.13
N VAL A 109 3.04 -0.62 -7.76
CA VAL A 109 2.70 -1.83 -8.51
C VAL A 109 1.49 -1.53 -9.38
N GLY A 110 1.72 -1.31 -10.66
CA GLY A 110 0.62 -1.05 -11.60
C GLY A 110 0.75 0.21 -12.44
N SER A 111 1.86 0.96 -12.33
CA SER A 111 2.28 1.76 -13.47
C SER A 111 2.63 0.79 -14.60
N ARG A 112 1.66 0.52 -15.47
CA ARG A 112 1.96 0.25 -16.88
C ARG A 112 2.74 1.48 -17.38
N VAL A 113 4.04 1.51 -17.12
CA VAL A 113 4.98 2.00 -18.14
C VAL A 113 4.59 1.20 -19.36
N GLY A 114 4.07 1.88 -20.37
CA GLY A 114 3.38 1.28 -21.51
C GLY A 114 4.08 0.02 -21.98
N ALA A 115 3.56 -1.14 -21.56
CA ALA A 115 3.68 -2.33 -22.37
C ALA A 115 2.80 -1.99 -23.58
N SER A 116 3.45 -1.39 -24.58
CA SER A 116 2.97 -1.32 -25.94
C SER A 116 2.33 -2.66 -26.23
N VAL A 117 1.01 -2.71 -26.20
CA VAL A 117 0.27 -3.80 -26.81
C VAL A 117 0.84 -3.83 -28.22
N PRO A 118 1.54 -4.90 -28.65
CA PRO A 118 1.89 -5.00 -30.04
C PRO A 118 0.54 -5.02 -30.75
N ARG A 119 0.20 -3.92 -31.44
CA ARG A 119 -0.95 -3.86 -32.33
C ARG A 119 -0.70 -4.98 -33.33
N MET A 120 -1.33 -6.12 -33.10
CA MET A 120 -1.38 -7.22 -34.04
C MET A 120 -2.17 -6.69 -35.23
N ARG A 121 -1.45 -6.14 -36.21
CA ARG A 121 -1.98 -5.83 -37.53
C ARG A 121 -2.28 -7.18 -38.18
N PHE A 122 -3.55 -7.52 -38.27
CA PHE A 122 -4.00 -8.54 -39.20
C PHE A 122 -3.85 -7.99 -40.62
N PRO A 123 -3.07 -8.63 -41.52
CA PRO A 123 -3.09 -8.29 -42.93
C PRO A 123 -4.37 -8.84 -43.55
N GLY A 124 -5.10 -7.96 -44.25
CA GLY A 124 -6.05 -8.34 -45.29
C GLY A 124 -5.38 -8.32 -46.65
#